data_AF-A0A897N577-F1
#
_entry.id   AF-A0A897N577-F1
#
_cell.length_a   1.000
_cell.length_b   1.000
_cell.length_c   1.000
_cell.angle_alpha   90.00
_cell.angle_beta   90.00
_cell.angle_gamma   90.00
#
_symmetry.space_group_name_H-M   'P 1'
#
loop_
_entity.id
_entity.type
_entity.pdbx_description
1 polymer ?
#
loop_
_entity_poly.entity_id
_entity_poly.type
_entity_poly.pdbx_seq_one_letter_code
_entity_poly.pdbx_strand_id
1 'polypeptide(L)' 'MTELSPADWLLALIPAPLVIGAAVGVVSSLSLATAIGAGSVPATGLVGYALFGLPPQ' A
#
# COMPACT_ATOMS: atom_id res chain seq x y z
N MET A 1 18.47 -15.51 12.11
CA MET A 1 18.00 -14.69 10.98
C MET A 1 16.50 -14.92 10.94
N THR A 2 15.67 -13.91 11.18
CA THR A 2 14.22 -14.09 11.16
C THR A 2 13.81 -14.31 9.71
N GLU A 3 13.37 -15.53 9.37
CA GLU A 3 12.78 -15.83 8.07
C GLU A 3 11.55 -14.91 7.91
N LEU A 4 11.59 -14.01 6.93
CA LEU A 4 10.45 -13.11 6.65
C LEU A 4 9.38 -13.91 5.93
N SER A 5 8.19 -13.99 6.52
CA SER A 5 7.06 -14.65 5.88
C SER A 5 6.54 -13.80 4.71
N PRO A 6 5.83 -14.40 3.74
CA PRO A 6 5.13 -13.64 2.70
C PRO A 6 4.16 -12.60 3.27
N ALA A 7 3.57 -12.86 4.42
CA ALA A 7 2.70 -11.91 5.13
C ALA A 7 3.48 -10.69 5.61
N ASP A 8 4.70 -10.85 6.14
CA ASP A 8 5.53 -9.73 6.60
C ASP A 8 5.89 -8.79 5.44
N TRP A 9 6.22 -9.35 4.29
CA TRP A 9 6.45 -8.59 3.06
C TRP A 9 5.21 -7.85 2.58
N LEU A 10 4.04 -8.50 2.63
CA LEU A 10 2.79 -7.88 2.22
C LEU A 10 2.42 -6.70 3.12
N LEU A 11 2.57 -6.86 4.44
CA LEU A 11 2.31 -5.79 5.41
C LEU A 11 3.23 -4.59 5.19
N ALA A 12 4.50 -4.83 4.87
CA ALA A 12 5.44 -3.77 4.52
C ALA A 12 5.08 -3.04 3.20
N LEU A 13 4.36 -3.70 2.29
CA LEU A 13 3.95 -3.13 1.00
C LEU A 13 2.71 -2.24 1.09
N ILE A 14 1.81 -2.46 2.07
CA ILE A 14 0.57 -1.68 2.25
C ILE A 14 0.76 -0.16 2.24
N PRO A 15 1.76 0.44 2.94
CA PRO A 15 1.94 1.89 2.91
C PRO A 15 2.54 2.40 1.59
N ALA A 16 3.15 1.55 0.76
CA ALA A 16 3.86 1.99 -0.44
C ALA A 16 2.99 2.77 -1.44
N PRO A 17 1.75 2.36 -1.76
CA PRO A 17 0.88 3.12 -2.66
C PRO A 17 0.48 4.50 -2.11
N LEU A 18 0.38 4.66 -0.78
CA LEU A 18 0.14 5.97 -0.17
C LEU A 18 1.35 6.88 -0.29
N VAL A 19 2.56 6.35 -0.07
CA VAL A 19 3.81 7.09 -0.25
C VAL A 19 3.98 7.50 -1.72
N ILE A 20 3.67 6.59 -2.65
CA ILE A 20 3.67 6.89 -4.09
C ILE A 20 2.64 7.96 -4.42
N GLY A 21 1.40 7.85 -3.93
CA GLY A 21 0.36 8.86 -4.12
C GLY A 21 0.76 10.23 -3.59
N ALA A 22 1.35 10.29 -2.39
CA ALA A 22 1.88 11.51 -1.81
C ALA A 22 3.03 12.10 -2.66
N ALA A 23 3.98 11.27 -3.08
CA ALA A 23 5.10 11.70 -3.93
C ALA A 23 4.59 12.25 -5.28
N VAL A 24 3.62 11.58 -5.91
CA VAL A 24 2.96 12.06 -7.14
C VAL A 24 2.29 13.41 -6.91
N GLY A 25 1.58 13.58 -5.79
CA GLY A 25 0.98 14.87 -5.42
C GLY A 25 2.02 15.99 -5.23
N VAL A 26 3.21 15.67 -4.71
CA VAL A 26 4.30 16.65 -4.51
C VAL A 26 4.97 17.05 -5.84
N VAL A 27 5.19 16.10 -6.74
CA VAL A 27 5.89 16.36 -8.02
C VAL A 27 4.97 16.79 -9.17
N SER A 28 3.65 16.84 -8.93
CA SER A 28 2.65 17.26 -9.91
C SER A 28 1.80 18.43 -9.40
N SER A 29 0.92 18.95 -10.26
CA SER A 29 -0.05 20.00 -9.88
C SER A 29 -1.37 19.43 -9.32
N LEU A 30 -1.43 18.12 -9.07
CA LEU A 30 -2.63 17.48 -8.52
C LEU A 30 -2.80 17.89 -7.04
N SER A 31 -4.04 18.07 -6.60
CA SER A 31 -4.31 18.23 -5.16
C SER A 31 -3.75 17.04 -4.40
N LEU A 32 -3.00 17.32 -3.33
CA LEU A 32 -2.41 16.29 -2.48
C LEU A 32 -3.47 15.34 -1.92
N ALA A 33 -4.65 15.86 -1.59
CA ALA A 33 -5.78 15.05 -1.13
C ALA A 33 -6.25 14.06 -2.21
N THR A 34 -6.32 14.50 -3.48
CA THR A 34 -6.70 13.64 -4.60
C THR A 34 -5.62 12.58 -4.86
N ALA A 35 -4.35 12.96 -4.84
CA ALA A 35 -3.24 12.06 -5.11
C ALA A 35 -3.08 10.97 -4.02
N ILE A 36 -3.19 11.37 -2.75
CA ILE A 36 -3.23 10.42 -1.62
C ILE A 36 -4.49 9.56 -1.70
N GLY A 37 -5.65 10.15 -1.98
CA GLY A 37 -6.90 9.42 -2.16
C GLY A 37 -6.83 8.34 -3.25
N ALA A 38 -6.17 8.64 -4.37
CA ALA A 38 -5.90 7.66 -5.41
C ALA A 38 -4.97 6.54 -4.93
N GLY A 39 -3.93 6.87 -4.15
CA GLY A 39 -3.05 5.89 -3.51
C GLY A 39 -3.75 4.99 -2.48
N SER A 40 -4.80 5.49 -1.82
CA SER A 40 -5.59 4.72 -0.86
C SER A 40 -6.34 3.55 -1.49
N VAL A 41 -6.68 3.63 -2.79
CA VAL A 41 -7.42 2.56 -3.50
C VAL A 41 -6.62 1.25 -3.54
N PRO A 42 -5.41 1.20 -4.12
CA PRO A 42 -4.58 0.00 -4.08
C PRO A 42 -4.14 -0.37 -2.66
N ALA A 43 -3.87 0.59 -1.76
CA ALA A 43 -3.52 0.28 -0.37
C ALA A 43 -4.64 -0.49 0.36
N THR A 44 -5.90 -0.07 0.17
CA THR A 44 -7.07 -0.77 0.72
C THR A 44 -7.24 -2.16 0.08
N GLY A 45 -6.96 -2.27 -1.23
CA GLY A 45 -6.92 -3.57 -1.90
C GLY A 45 -5.89 -4.53 -1.28
N LEU A 46 -4.69 -4.03 -0.96
CA LEU A 46 -3.66 -4.81 -0.26
C LEU A 46 -4.09 -5.23 1.14
N VAL A 47 -4.79 -4.37 1.89
CA VAL A 47 -5.39 -4.74 3.19
C VAL A 47 -6.39 -5.88 3.01
N GLY A 48 -7.31 -5.78 2.05
CA GLY A 48 -8.26 -6.85 1.75
C GLY A 48 -7.57 -8.16 1.37
N TYR A 49 -6.53 -8.09 0.55
CA TYR A 49 -5.73 -9.26 0.17
C TYR A 49 -5.00 -9.87 1.37
N ALA A 50 -4.46 -9.06 2.28
CA ALA A 50 -3.80 -9.55 3.50
C ALA A 50 -4.77 -10.30 4.41
N LEU A 51 -6.02 -9.84 4.51
CA LEU A 51 -7.03 -10.42 5.39
C LEU A 51 -7.66 -11.70 4.82
N PHE A 52 -7.79 -11.81 3.50
CA PHE A 52 -8.62 -12.87 2.88
C PHE A 52 -7.93 -13.65 1.74
N GLY A 53 -6.83 -13.15 1.20
CA GLY A 53 -6.17 -13.72 0.02
C GLY A 53 -4.91 -14.52 0.29
N LEU A 54 -4.31 -14.36 1.49
CA LEU A 54 -3.13 -15.14 1.87
C LEU A 54 -3.52 -16.57 2.24
N PRO A 55 -2.78 -17.59 1.77
CA PRO A 55 -2.95 -18.95 2.24
C PRO A 55 -2.56 -19.06 3.73
N PRO A 56 -3.17 -19.97 4.49
CA PRO A 56 -2.74 -20.26 5.85
C PRO A 56 -1.28 -20.76 5.84
N GLN A 57 -0.46 -20.16 6.69
CA GLN A 57 0.95 -20.52 6.91
C GLN A 57 1.11 -21.39 8.15
#